data_AF-A0A166ZXZ2-F1
#
_entry.id   AF-A0A166ZXZ2-F1
#
_cell.length_a   1.000
_cell.length_b   1.000
_cell.length_c   1.000
_cell.angle_alpha   90.00
_cell.angle_beta   90.00
_cell.angle_gamma   90.00
#
_symmetry.space_group_name_H-M   'P 1'
#
loop_
_entity.id
_entity.type
_entity.pdbx_description
1 polymer ?
#
loop_
_entity_poly.entity_id
_entity_poly.type
_entity_poly.pdbx_seq_one_letter_code
_entity_poly.pdbx_strand_id
1 'polypeptide(L)'
;MDKHIRPAPLKIRLEPRIAASKLEQLLEDMKDRGGVETYLDALRSKHQVFTAALPDQRPAALRADISGVLLECVFPARRKLTGPMQNLSPEAFSEAILGLVYGRGDLLSRMRAFCERIPTQTRKESGAAWDLAAELLHFRYPDAVPLMTRWVWDTQTMSGAVREFVAGNEGMNVLPLEASPEHLEGVRSWFVEHLTASGFYRDLPFVTDLILARAYSDYVRSISGGLGILQGEFGAKQDPMELVVKLLGIDARRGERHAAASQTWH
;
A
#
# COMPACT_ATOMS: atom_id res chain seq x y z
N MET A 1 7.62 -4.78 18.98
CA MET A 1 6.78 -5.74 18.25
C MET A 1 7.71 -6.82 17.76
N ASP A 2 7.83 -7.91 18.51
CA ASP A 2 8.81 -8.95 18.25
C ASP A 2 8.13 -10.08 17.46
N LYS A 3 8.28 -10.05 16.13
CA LYS A 3 8.20 -11.17 15.17
C LYS A 3 8.08 -10.60 13.76
N HIS A 4 9.18 -10.63 13.02
CA HIS A 4 9.12 -10.59 11.56
C HIS A 4 8.14 -11.67 11.08
N ILE A 5 7.27 -11.30 10.14
CA ILE A 5 6.39 -12.27 9.48
C ILE A 5 7.28 -13.27 8.75
N ARG A 6 7.01 -14.56 8.91
CA ARG A 6 7.74 -15.59 8.17
C ARG A 6 7.10 -15.75 6.79
N PRO A 7 7.86 -15.68 5.69
CA PRO A 7 7.31 -15.86 4.36
C PRO A 7 6.75 -17.28 4.19
N ALA A 8 5.52 -17.38 3.69
CA ALA A 8 4.97 -18.64 3.22
C ALA A 8 5.56 -18.98 1.85
N PRO A 9 5.75 -20.27 1.52
CA PRO A 9 6.19 -20.67 0.19
C PRO A 9 5.14 -20.28 -0.85
N LEU A 10 5.57 -19.61 -1.93
CA LEU A 10 4.69 -19.22 -3.01
C LEU A 10 4.30 -20.44 -3.85
N LYS A 11 2.99 -20.67 -3.98
CA LYS A 11 2.41 -21.66 -4.91
C LYS A 11 2.15 -21.09 -6.31
N ILE A 12 2.51 -19.82 -6.51
CA ILE A 12 2.55 -19.16 -7.81
C ILE A 12 4.00 -18.99 -8.23
N ARG A 13 4.25 -18.94 -9.53
CA ARG A 13 5.55 -18.62 -10.09
C ARG A 13 5.58 -17.17 -10.55
N LEU A 14 6.25 -16.33 -9.78
CA LEU A 14 6.61 -14.97 -10.20
C LEU A 14 7.78 -15.07 -11.20
N GLU A 15 7.72 -14.34 -12.31
CA GLU A 15 8.67 -14.46 -13.42
C GLU A 15 9.72 -13.33 -13.38
N PRO A 16 11.01 -13.64 -13.14
CA PRO A 16 12.08 -12.65 -13.06
C PRO A 16 12.16 -11.73 -14.27
N ARG A 17 11.93 -12.26 -15.49
CA ARG A 17 12.00 -11.45 -16.72
C ARG A 17 10.90 -10.38 -16.78
N ILE A 18 9.70 -10.71 -16.28
CA ILE A 18 8.59 -9.75 -16.23
C ILE A 18 8.90 -8.67 -15.19
N ALA A 19 9.43 -9.05 -14.03
CA ALA A 19 9.83 -8.10 -12.99
C ALA A 19 10.94 -7.15 -13.47
N ALA A 20 11.99 -7.65 -14.11
CA ALA A 20 13.05 -6.85 -14.69
C ALA A 20 12.52 -5.85 -15.74
N SER A 21 11.69 -6.33 -16.67
CA SER A 21 11.09 -5.48 -17.71
C SER A 21 10.22 -4.35 -17.11
N LYS A 22 9.42 -4.64 -16.09
CA LYS A 22 8.60 -3.63 -15.41
C LYS A 22 9.44 -2.65 -14.58
N LEU A 23 10.55 -3.10 -14.00
CA LEU A 23 11.51 -2.25 -13.31
C LEU A 23 12.20 -1.29 -14.27
N GLU A 24 12.68 -1.77 -15.42
CA GLU A 24 13.26 -0.92 -16.46
C GLU A 24 12.27 0.17 -16.93
N GLN A 25 11.02 -0.22 -17.19
CA GLN A 25 9.96 0.73 -17.56
C GLN A 25 9.69 1.76 -16.46
N LEU A 26 9.64 1.32 -15.20
CA LEU A 26 9.46 2.21 -14.06
C LEU A 26 10.59 3.24 -13.97
N LEU A 27 11.85 2.82 -14.11
CA LEU A 27 13.01 3.69 -14.05
C LEU A 27 13.01 4.70 -15.20
N GLU A 28 12.65 4.28 -16.41
CA GLU A 28 12.53 5.18 -17.55
C GLU A 28 11.39 6.18 -17.36
N ASP A 29 10.22 5.73 -16.88
CA ASP A 29 9.08 6.61 -16.56
C ASP A 29 9.45 7.68 -15.53
N MET A 30 10.36 7.37 -14.59
CA MET A 30 10.84 8.29 -13.54
C MET A 30 11.97 9.22 -13.98
N LYS A 31 12.74 8.86 -15.02
CA LYS A 31 13.96 9.56 -15.43
C LYS A 31 13.71 11.04 -15.71
N ASP A 32 12.63 11.35 -16.43
CA ASP A 32 12.24 12.72 -16.77
C ASP A 32 11.43 13.42 -15.66
N ARG A 33 11.30 12.80 -14.48
CA ARG A 33 10.45 13.24 -13.35
C ARG A 33 11.22 13.40 -12.04
N GLY A 34 12.52 13.67 -12.13
CA GLY A 34 13.41 13.78 -10.96
C GLY A 34 14.04 12.46 -10.53
N GLY A 35 13.86 11.38 -11.29
CA GLY A 35 14.48 10.08 -11.05
C GLY A 35 13.90 9.30 -9.87
N VAL A 36 14.41 8.08 -9.68
CA VAL A 36 13.94 7.15 -8.64
C VAL A 36 14.05 7.71 -7.22
N GLU A 37 15.11 8.47 -6.92
CA GLU A 37 15.33 9.05 -5.59
C GLU A 37 14.21 10.00 -5.17
N THR A 38 13.61 10.76 -6.09
CA THR A 38 12.47 11.64 -5.77
C THR A 38 11.29 10.85 -5.20
N TYR A 39 11.02 9.66 -5.73
CA TYR A 39 9.93 8.80 -5.27
C TYR A 39 10.29 8.09 -3.96
N LEU A 40 11.54 7.64 -3.83
CA LEU A 40 12.04 7.05 -2.59
C LEU A 40 12.04 8.06 -1.45
N ASP A 41 12.44 9.31 -1.67
CA ASP A 41 12.36 10.39 -0.69
C ASP A 41 10.93 10.67 -0.24
N ALA A 42 9.97 10.64 -1.17
CA ALA A 42 8.56 10.82 -0.82
C ALA A 42 8.02 9.64 0.02
N LEU A 43 8.44 8.39 -0.28
CA LEU A 43 8.10 7.21 0.51
C LEU A 43 8.78 7.23 1.89
N ARG A 44 10.05 7.61 1.97
CA ARG A 44 10.77 7.84 3.23
C ARG A 44 10.08 8.90 4.07
N SER A 45 9.66 10.01 3.46
CA SER A 45 8.92 11.09 4.15
C SER A 45 7.57 10.59 4.68
N LYS A 46 6.85 9.79 3.89
CA LYS A 46 5.60 9.15 4.35
C LYS A 46 5.88 8.19 5.51
N HIS A 47 6.89 7.35 5.43
CA HIS A 47 7.31 6.47 6.53
C HIS A 47 7.62 7.27 7.80
N GLN A 48 8.37 8.36 7.70
CA GLN A 48 8.69 9.25 8.84
C GLN A 48 7.42 9.81 9.51
N VAL A 49 6.42 10.21 8.72
CA VAL A 49 5.12 10.65 9.24
C VAL A 49 4.46 9.55 10.06
N PHE A 50 4.48 8.30 9.58
CA PHE A 50 3.84 7.18 10.28
C PHE A 50 4.62 6.79 11.55
N THR A 51 5.95 6.79 11.52
CA THR A 51 6.77 6.49 12.71
C THR A 51 6.70 7.59 13.76
N ALA A 52 6.62 8.86 13.36
CA ALA A 52 6.45 9.98 14.29
C ALA A 52 5.05 9.98 14.92
N ALA A 53 4.02 9.67 14.14
CA ALA A 53 2.65 9.52 14.62
C ALA A 53 2.44 8.29 15.51
N LEU A 54 3.20 7.23 15.27
CA LEU A 54 3.07 5.91 15.92
C LEU A 54 4.43 5.43 16.46
N PRO A 55 4.93 6.02 17.57
CA PRO A 55 6.25 5.70 18.12
C PRO A 55 6.34 4.26 18.64
N ASP A 56 7.54 3.69 18.78
CA ASP A 56 7.72 2.28 19.18
C ASP A 56 6.95 1.88 20.46
N GLN A 57 6.97 2.76 21.45
CA GLN A 57 6.21 2.60 22.69
C GLN A 57 4.78 3.10 22.49
N ARG A 58 3.80 2.29 22.90
CA ARG A 58 2.38 2.66 22.82
C ARG A 58 2.13 3.96 23.60
N PRO A 59 1.68 5.05 22.95
CA PRO A 59 1.28 6.25 23.67
C PRO A 59 -0.04 6.01 24.41
N ALA A 60 -0.29 6.78 25.47
CA ALA A 60 -1.56 6.71 26.21
C ALA A 60 -2.76 7.13 25.34
N ALA A 61 -2.55 8.10 24.46
CA ALA A 61 -3.51 8.56 23.45
C ALA A 61 -2.76 9.12 22.24
N LEU A 62 -3.39 9.15 21.07
CA LEU A 62 -2.89 9.92 19.93
C LEU A 62 -3.23 11.41 20.11
N ARG A 63 -2.42 12.30 19.52
CA ARG A 63 -2.78 13.72 19.41
C ARG A 63 -4.02 13.87 18.53
N ALA A 64 -4.84 14.88 18.82
CA ALA A 64 -6.18 15.06 18.25
C ALA A 64 -6.24 15.13 16.70
N ASP A 65 -5.16 15.54 16.05
CA ASP A 65 -5.04 15.72 14.61
C ASP A 65 -4.38 14.53 13.87
N ILE A 66 -3.59 13.72 14.58
CA ILE A 66 -2.73 12.70 13.98
C ILE A 66 -3.53 11.64 13.22
N SER A 67 -4.66 11.19 13.77
CA SER A 67 -5.48 10.16 13.12
C SER A 67 -6.02 10.62 11.77
N GLY A 68 -6.39 11.91 11.65
CA GLY A 68 -6.79 12.53 10.39
C GLY A 68 -5.64 12.63 9.38
N VAL A 69 -4.44 13.02 9.84
CA VAL A 69 -3.25 13.08 8.98
C VAL A 69 -2.90 11.70 8.41
N LEU A 70 -2.94 10.65 9.24
CA LEU A 70 -2.71 9.28 8.80
C LEU A 70 -3.75 8.81 7.78
N LEU A 71 -5.02 9.15 7.98
CA LEU A 71 -6.10 8.84 7.03
C LEU A 71 -5.87 9.55 5.68
N GLU A 72 -5.44 10.80 5.68
CA GLU A 72 -5.15 11.58 4.47
C GLU A 72 -3.93 11.08 3.69
N CYS A 73 -3.05 10.32 4.33
CA CYS A 73 -1.92 9.67 3.66
C CYS A 73 -2.32 8.45 2.81
N VAL A 74 -3.51 7.89 3.03
CA VAL A 74 -3.96 6.66 2.36
C VAL A 74 -5.04 6.99 1.33
N PHE A 75 -4.72 6.83 0.05
CA PHE A 75 -5.57 7.30 -1.04
C PHE A 75 -6.97 6.66 -1.11
N PRO A 76 -7.13 5.33 -1.02
CA PRO A 76 -8.46 4.73 -0.97
C PRO A 76 -9.27 5.20 0.24
N ALA A 77 -8.61 5.34 1.40
CA ALA A 77 -9.23 5.70 2.67
C ALA A 77 -9.77 7.14 2.64
N ARG A 78 -8.91 8.13 2.36
CA ARG A 78 -9.30 9.55 2.33
C ARG A 78 -10.44 9.86 1.35
N ARG A 79 -10.57 9.07 0.28
CA ARG A 79 -11.60 9.28 -0.74
C ARG A 79 -12.94 8.65 -0.38
N LYS A 80 -12.95 7.57 0.40
CA LYS A 80 -14.14 6.72 0.61
C LYS A 80 -14.61 6.71 2.05
N LEU A 81 -13.75 7.02 3.02
CA LEU A 81 -14.09 6.97 4.43
C LEU A 81 -14.62 8.31 4.96
N THR A 82 -14.71 9.37 4.16
CA THR A 82 -15.26 10.67 4.59
C THR A 82 -16.65 10.53 5.23
N GLY A 83 -17.55 9.74 4.63
CA GLY A 83 -18.87 9.45 5.19
C GLY A 83 -18.81 8.63 6.48
N PRO A 84 -18.21 7.42 6.47
CA PRO A 84 -18.00 6.62 7.67
C PRO A 84 -17.38 7.39 8.85
N MET A 85 -16.40 8.26 8.60
CA MET A 85 -15.74 9.04 9.67
C MET A 85 -16.66 10.07 10.34
N GLN A 86 -17.76 10.51 9.72
CA GLN A 86 -18.71 11.43 10.36
C GLN A 86 -19.45 10.78 11.56
N ASN A 87 -19.52 9.45 11.57
CA ASN A 87 -20.22 8.67 12.60
C ASN A 87 -19.26 8.01 13.60
N LEU A 88 -17.97 8.35 13.55
CA LEU A 88 -16.94 7.81 14.43
C LEU A 88 -16.23 8.96 15.14
N SER A 89 -16.19 8.94 16.48
CA SER A 89 -15.50 10.01 17.21
C SER A 89 -13.98 9.94 16.96
N PRO A 90 -13.27 11.08 17.00
CA PRO A 90 -11.81 11.11 16.86
C PRO A 90 -11.09 10.21 17.87
N GLU A 91 -11.62 10.09 19.09
CA GLU A 91 -11.09 9.25 20.16
C GLU A 91 -11.30 7.77 19.83
N ALA A 92 -12.50 7.39 19.37
CA ALA A 92 -12.79 6.02 18.96
C ALA A 92 -11.93 5.58 17.77
N PHE A 93 -11.69 6.49 16.82
CA PHE A 93 -10.78 6.22 15.70
C PHE A 93 -9.33 6.08 16.17
N SER A 94 -8.88 6.97 17.06
CA SER A 94 -7.53 6.90 17.65
C SER A 94 -7.32 5.60 18.40
N GLU A 95 -8.29 5.16 19.21
CA GLU A 95 -8.25 3.87 19.90
C GLU A 95 -8.23 2.69 18.93
N ALA A 96 -8.97 2.76 17.82
CA ALA A 96 -8.90 1.73 16.79
C ALA A 96 -7.49 1.63 16.19
N ILE A 97 -6.84 2.76 15.86
CA ILE A 97 -5.45 2.79 15.38
C ILE A 97 -4.50 2.22 16.44
N LEU A 98 -4.63 2.61 17.71
CA LEU A 98 -3.78 2.09 18.79
C LEU A 98 -3.98 0.58 18.99
N GLY A 99 -5.21 0.08 18.88
CA GLY A 99 -5.54 -1.34 18.92
C GLY A 99 -4.94 -2.11 17.75
N LEU A 100 -4.98 -1.56 16.54
CA LEU A 100 -4.34 -2.14 15.36
C LEU A 100 -2.84 -2.28 15.56
N VAL A 101 -2.20 -1.18 15.95
CA VAL A 101 -0.74 -1.03 15.92
C VAL A 101 -0.05 -1.66 17.13
N TYR A 102 -0.64 -1.53 18.33
CA TYR A 102 -0.06 -1.97 19.60
C TYR A 102 -0.88 -3.06 20.31
N GLY A 103 -1.97 -3.51 19.69
CA GLY A 103 -2.76 -4.62 20.22
C GLY A 103 -1.98 -5.93 20.29
N ARG A 104 -2.49 -6.84 21.10
CA ARG A 104 -1.99 -8.23 21.17
C ARG A 104 -2.71 -9.09 20.13
N GLY A 105 -2.15 -10.27 19.85
CA GLY A 105 -2.70 -11.22 18.88
C GLY A 105 -2.02 -11.18 17.52
N ASP A 106 -2.49 -12.02 16.61
CA ASP A 106 -1.97 -12.06 15.25
C ASP A 106 -2.36 -10.81 14.45
N LEU A 107 -1.58 -10.53 13.40
CA LEU A 107 -1.74 -9.31 12.59
C LEU A 107 -3.12 -9.24 11.92
N LEU A 108 -3.61 -10.36 11.41
CA LEU A 108 -4.85 -10.43 10.65
C LEU A 108 -6.06 -10.17 11.54
N SER A 109 -6.08 -10.73 12.75
CA SER A 109 -7.12 -10.45 13.76
C SER A 109 -7.14 -8.97 14.17
N ARG A 110 -5.97 -8.34 14.33
CA ARG A 110 -5.89 -6.89 14.63
C ARG A 110 -6.42 -6.04 13.48
N MET A 111 -6.10 -6.39 12.23
CA MET A 111 -6.64 -5.70 11.05
C MET A 111 -8.17 -5.83 10.95
N ARG A 112 -8.71 -7.03 11.20
CA ARG A 112 -10.17 -7.26 11.22
C ARG A 112 -10.85 -6.43 12.30
N ALA A 113 -10.33 -6.47 13.52
CA ALA A 113 -10.85 -5.70 14.65
C ALA A 113 -10.82 -4.18 14.38
N PHE A 114 -9.78 -3.68 13.70
CA PHE A 114 -9.74 -2.30 13.24
C PHE A 114 -10.84 -1.98 12.22
N CYS A 115 -11.02 -2.83 11.21
CA CYS A 115 -12.03 -2.62 10.18
C CYS A 115 -13.45 -2.66 10.75
N GLU A 116 -13.72 -3.53 11.72
CA GLU A 116 -15.01 -3.62 12.43
C GLU A 116 -15.37 -2.37 13.23
N ARG A 117 -14.37 -1.56 13.63
CA ARG A 117 -14.58 -0.29 14.33
C ARG A 117 -14.98 0.85 13.40
N ILE A 118 -14.74 0.71 12.09
CA ILE A 118 -15.09 1.74 11.12
C ILE A 118 -16.52 1.47 10.62
N PRO A 119 -17.46 2.42 10.75
CA PRO A 119 -18.87 2.20 10.42
C PRO A 119 -19.10 2.29 8.90
N THR A 120 -18.57 1.31 8.17
CA THR A 120 -18.73 1.20 6.72
C THR A 120 -20.09 0.62 6.35
N GLN A 121 -20.71 1.13 5.29
CA GLN A 121 -22.03 0.69 4.78
C GLN A 121 -21.92 -0.03 3.43
N THR A 122 -20.84 0.21 2.69
CA THR A 122 -20.62 -0.38 1.37
C THR A 122 -19.34 -1.21 1.31
N ARG A 123 -19.30 -2.20 0.41
CA ARG A 123 -18.07 -2.99 0.16
C ARG A 123 -16.87 -2.12 -0.21
N LYS A 124 -17.09 -1.00 -0.91
CA LYS A 124 -16.02 -0.06 -1.29
C LYS A 124 -15.42 0.64 -0.07
N GLU A 125 -16.24 0.98 0.92
CA GLU A 125 -15.80 1.56 2.19
C GLU A 125 -15.11 0.51 3.06
N SER A 126 -15.69 -0.69 3.21
CA SER A 126 -15.04 -1.78 3.98
C SER A 126 -13.68 -2.14 3.40
N GLY A 127 -13.57 -2.16 2.07
CA GLY A 127 -12.30 -2.33 1.39
C GLY A 127 -11.31 -1.18 1.63
N ALA A 128 -11.79 0.06 1.72
CA ALA A 128 -10.95 1.22 2.03
C ALA A 128 -10.47 1.24 3.48
N ALA A 129 -11.28 0.74 4.43
CA ALA A 129 -10.88 0.50 5.81
C ALA A 129 -9.76 -0.54 5.90
N TRP A 130 -9.83 -1.61 5.09
CA TRP A 130 -8.75 -2.59 4.98
C TRP A 130 -7.46 -1.97 4.43
N ASP A 131 -7.56 -1.20 3.34
CA ASP A 131 -6.41 -0.53 2.72
C ASP A 131 -5.75 0.46 3.72
N LEU A 132 -6.56 1.16 4.53
CA LEU A 132 -6.07 2.00 5.63
C LEU A 132 -5.30 1.19 6.68
N ALA A 133 -5.85 0.06 7.14
CA ALA A 133 -5.19 -0.80 8.12
C ALA A 133 -3.84 -1.32 7.60
N ALA A 134 -3.81 -1.75 6.34
CA ALA A 134 -2.61 -2.27 5.70
C ALA A 134 -1.51 -1.20 5.61
N GLU A 135 -1.85 0.01 5.18
CA GLU A 135 -0.86 1.10 5.06
C GLU A 135 -0.40 1.65 6.42
N LEU A 136 -1.27 1.73 7.43
CA LEU A 136 -0.89 2.09 8.81
C LEU A 136 0.20 1.17 9.37
N LEU A 137 0.11 -0.13 9.08
CA LEU A 137 1.08 -1.12 9.53
C LEU A 137 2.34 -1.11 8.67
N HIS A 138 2.18 -1.11 7.34
CA HIS A 138 3.30 -1.19 6.40
C HIS A 138 4.19 0.06 6.46
N PHE A 139 3.62 1.27 6.36
CA PHE A 139 4.44 2.49 6.40
C PHE A 139 5.01 2.79 7.79
N ARG A 140 4.56 2.12 8.85
CA ARG A 140 5.25 2.14 10.14
C ARG A 140 6.43 1.17 10.18
N TYR A 141 6.29 -0.01 9.57
CA TYR A 141 7.29 -1.09 9.61
C TYR A 141 7.51 -1.74 8.23
N PRO A 142 8.05 -1.01 7.25
CA PRO A 142 8.09 -1.48 5.85
C PRO A 142 8.96 -2.74 5.68
N ASP A 143 9.96 -2.94 6.53
CA ASP A 143 10.83 -4.12 6.53
C ASP A 143 10.22 -5.36 7.19
N ALA A 144 9.18 -5.19 8.02
CA ALA A 144 8.60 -6.26 8.83
C ALA A 144 7.16 -6.62 8.45
N VAL A 145 6.45 -5.71 7.77
CA VAL A 145 5.07 -5.89 7.33
C VAL A 145 4.98 -5.60 5.83
N PRO A 146 4.59 -6.56 4.98
CA PRO A 146 4.42 -6.32 3.55
C PRO A 146 3.23 -5.38 3.31
N LEU A 147 3.19 -4.75 2.14
CA LEU A 147 2.05 -3.92 1.76
C LEU A 147 0.85 -4.82 1.41
N MET A 148 -0.16 -4.83 2.29
CA MET A 148 -1.32 -5.74 2.20
C MET A 148 -2.61 -5.06 1.69
N THR A 149 -2.46 -4.01 0.88
CA THR A 149 -3.60 -3.33 0.26
C THR A 149 -4.19 -4.22 -0.84
N ARG A 150 -5.48 -4.04 -1.12
CA ARG A 150 -6.19 -4.88 -2.11
C ARG A 150 -5.73 -4.63 -3.55
N TRP A 151 -5.10 -3.49 -3.83
CA TRP A 151 -4.51 -3.24 -5.14
C TRP A 151 -3.20 -4.03 -5.35
N VAL A 152 -2.52 -4.43 -4.27
CA VAL A 152 -1.41 -5.40 -4.35
C VAL A 152 -1.97 -6.79 -4.68
N TRP A 153 -2.93 -7.25 -3.88
CA TRP A 153 -3.63 -8.52 -4.11
C TRP A 153 -5.00 -8.56 -3.40
N ASP A 154 -6.06 -8.93 -4.14
CA ASP A 154 -7.41 -9.12 -3.63
C ASP A 154 -7.91 -10.53 -4.01
N THR A 155 -8.04 -11.41 -3.01
CA THR A 155 -8.54 -12.78 -3.19
C THR A 155 -10.02 -12.82 -3.57
N GLN A 156 -10.81 -11.78 -3.26
CA GLN A 156 -12.22 -11.77 -3.58
C GLN A 156 -12.46 -11.52 -5.08
N THR A 157 -11.56 -10.81 -5.74
CA THR A 157 -11.63 -10.52 -7.17
C THR A 157 -10.53 -11.21 -7.99
N MET A 158 -9.65 -11.96 -7.32
CA MET A 158 -8.47 -12.62 -7.91
C MET A 158 -7.64 -11.65 -8.77
N SER A 159 -7.45 -10.42 -8.29
CA SER A 159 -6.80 -9.35 -9.03
C SER A 159 -5.82 -8.56 -8.16
N GLY A 160 -5.01 -7.70 -8.79
CA GLY A 160 -3.99 -6.90 -8.11
C GLY A 160 -2.65 -6.92 -8.85
N ALA A 161 -1.71 -6.11 -8.36
CA ALA A 161 -0.37 -5.97 -8.91
C ALA A 161 0.34 -7.31 -9.09
N VAL A 162 0.23 -8.22 -8.11
CA VAL A 162 0.96 -9.49 -8.11
C VAL A 162 0.61 -10.35 -9.33
N ARG A 163 -0.64 -10.26 -9.81
CA ARG A 163 -1.11 -11.00 -10.99
C ARG A 163 -0.24 -10.73 -12.21
N GLU A 164 0.19 -9.49 -12.40
CA GLU A 164 0.97 -9.04 -13.55
C GLU A 164 2.38 -9.62 -13.61
N PHE A 165 2.86 -10.28 -12.56
CA PHE A 165 4.17 -10.93 -12.50
C PHE A 165 4.09 -12.46 -12.60
N VAL A 166 2.89 -13.03 -12.61
CA VAL A 166 2.71 -14.49 -12.69
C VAL A 166 2.87 -14.94 -14.14
N ALA A 167 3.79 -15.88 -14.37
CA ALA A 167 3.99 -16.48 -15.69
C ALA A 167 2.71 -17.16 -16.20
N GLY A 168 2.31 -16.86 -17.44
CA GLY A 168 1.15 -17.50 -18.06
C GLY A 168 -0.17 -17.24 -17.35
N ASN A 169 -0.33 -16.09 -16.69
CA ASN A 169 -1.57 -15.71 -16.01
C ASN A 169 -2.79 -15.60 -16.97
N GLU A 170 -2.53 -15.55 -18.27
CA GLU A 170 -3.53 -15.45 -19.34
C GLU A 170 -4.44 -16.68 -19.29
N GLY A 171 -5.72 -16.47 -19.01
CA GLY A 171 -6.71 -17.55 -18.87
C GLY A 171 -6.79 -18.20 -17.48
N MET A 172 -5.97 -17.80 -16.50
CA MET A 172 -6.10 -18.28 -15.12
C MET A 172 -7.23 -17.56 -14.38
N ASN A 173 -8.30 -18.28 -14.00
CA ASN A 173 -9.38 -17.69 -13.21
C ASN A 173 -9.07 -17.63 -11.70
N VAL A 174 -8.18 -18.50 -11.23
CA VAL A 174 -7.81 -18.61 -9.82
C VAL A 174 -6.29 -18.71 -9.72
N LEU A 175 -5.70 -17.90 -8.85
CA LEU A 175 -4.29 -18.00 -8.48
C LEU A 175 -4.20 -18.52 -7.04
N PRO A 176 -3.36 -19.53 -6.74
CA PRO A 176 -3.18 -20.07 -5.40
C PRO A 176 -2.32 -19.14 -4.52
N LEU A 177 -2.80 -17.92 -4.29
CA LEU A 177 -2.19 -16.92 -3.42
C LEU A 177 -3.25 -16.36 -2.47
N GLU A 178 -3.02 -16.50 -1.17
CA GLU A 178 -3.87 -15.90 -0.14
C GLU A 178 -3.44 -14.46 0.16
N ALA A 179 -4.38 -13.61 0.60
CA ALA A 179 -4.10 -12.26 1.09
C ALA A 179 -3.71 -12.22 2.58
N SER A 180 -3.08 -13.30 3.09
CA SER A 180 -2.56 -13.37 4.47
C SER A 180 -1.20 -12.69 4.58
N PRO A 181 -0.80 -12.23 5.79
CA PRO A 181 0.53 -11.65 6.02
C PRO A 181 1.68 -12.49 5.49
N GLU A 182 1.68 -13.81 5.74
CA GLU A 182 2.77 -14.72 5.39
C GLU A 182 2.92 -14.90 3.88
N HIS A 183 1.81 -14.99 3.15
CA HIS A 183 1.84 -15.13 1.68
C HIS A 183 2.30 -13.84 0.99
N LEU A 184 1.84 -12.68 1.45
CA LEU A 184 2.29 -11.39 0.92
C LEU A 184 3.73 -11.08 1.34
N GLU A 185 4.18 -11.60 2.48
CA GLU A 185 5.58 -11.58 2.87
C GLU A 185 6.44 -12.46 1.96
N GLY A 186 5.92 -13.62 1.54
CA GLY A 186 6.55 -14.44 0.50
C GLY A 186 6.72 -13.68 -0.83
N VAL A 187 5.71 -12.91 -1.24
CA VAL A 187 5.79 -12.05 -2.44
C VAL A 187 6.86 -10.97 -2.25
N ARG A 188 6.84 -10.23 -1.13
CA ARG A 188 7.82 -9.18 -0.85
C ARG A 188 9.24 -9.74 -0.78
N SER A 189 9.44 -10.87 -0.08
CA SER A 189 10.73 -11.56 0.01
C SER A 189 11.27 -11.93 -1.38
N TRP A 190 10.42 -12.43 -2.28
CA TRP A 190 10.81 -12.72 -3.66
C TRP A 190 11.27 -11.47 -4.42
N PHE A 191 10.55 -10.35 -4.29
CA PHE A 191 10.97 -9.09 -4.91
C PHE A 191 12.28 -8.56 -4.33
N VAL A 192 12.45 -8.61 -3.00
CA VAL A 192 13.68 -8.20 -2.32
C VAL A 192 14.88 -9.01 -2.82
N GLU A 193 14.74 -10.34 -2.94
CA GLU A 193 15.79 -11.22 -3.48
C GLU A 193 16.10 -10.86 -4.95
N HIS A 194 15.07 -10.70 -5.78
CA HIS A 194 15.21 -10.37 -7.19
C HIS A 194 15.86 -8.98 -7.41
N LEU A 195 15.46 -7.98 -6.63
CA LEU A 195 16.03 -6.63 -6.66
C LEU A 195 17.48 -6.62 -6.20
N THR A 196 17.80 -7.39 -5.16
CA THR A 196 19.18 -7.55 -4.68
C THR A 196 20.08 -8.16 -5.76
N ALA A 197 19.60 -9.20 -6.44
CA ALA A 197 20.30 -9.81 -7.58
C ALA A 197 20.46 -8.85 -8.76
N SER A 198 19.61 -7.82 -8.85
CA SER A 198 19.64 -6.77 -9.89
C SER A 198 20.45 -5.53 -9.48
N GLY A 199 21.10 -5.54 -8.30
CA GLY A 199 21.99 -4.47 -7.83
C GLY A 199 21.35 -3.39 -6.96
N PHE A 200 20.09 -3.56 -6.52
CA PHE A 200 19.46 -2.68 -5.53
C PHE A 200 19.78 -3.17 -4.12
N TYR A 201 20.20 -2.28 -3.23
CA TYR A 201 20.60 -2.65 -1.85
C TYR A 201 20.02 -1.73 -0.77
N ARG A 202 19.24 -0.72 -1.14
CA ARG A 202 18.63 0.25 -0.23
C ARG A 202 17.16 0.40 -0.55
N ASP A 203 16.38 0.72 0.49
CA ASP A 203 14.94 1.01 0.38
C ASP A 203 14.16 -0.09 -0.35
N LEU A 204 14.59 -1.35 -0.22
CA LEU A 204 14.04 -2.49 -0.97
C LEU A 204 12.53 -2.67 -0.80
N PRO A 205 11.92 -2.46 0.39
CA PRO A 205 10.46 -2.44 0.51
C PRO A 205 9.81 -1.38 -0.39
N PHE A 206 10.34 -0.15 -0.39
CA PHE A 206 9.79 0.95 -1.18
C PHE A 206 10.00 0.77 -2.69
N VAL A 207 11.14 0.23 -3.11
CA VAL A 207 11.35 -0.16 -4.52
C VAL A 207 10.34 -1.24 -4.92
N THR A 208 10.08 -2.21 -4.04
CA THR A 208 9.04 -3.24 -4.25
C THR A 208 7.66 -2.61 -4.41
N ASP A 209 7.29 -1.66 -3.55
CA ASP A 209 6.00 -0.97 -3.60
C ASP A 209 5.82 -0.18 -4.90
N LEU A 210 6.88 0.50 -5.38
CA LEU A 210 6.85 1.24 -6.64
C LEU A 210 6.62 0.32 -7.84
N ILE A 211 7.31 -0.81 -7.90
CA ILE A 211 7.17 -1.79 -8.98
C ILE A 211 5.78 -2.42 -8.96
N LEU A 212 5.26 -2.77 -7.77
CA LEU A 212 3.90 -3.28 -7.62
C LEU A 212 2.85 -2.23 -8.05
N ALA A 213 3.00 -0.97 -7.63
CA ALA A 213 2.08 0.10 -8.00
C ALA A 213 2.09 0.35 -9.51
N ARG A 214 3.26 0.31 -10.14
CA ARG A 214 3.39 0.48 -11.59
C ARG A 214 2.77 -0.67 -12.36
N ALA A 215 2.94 -1.90 -11.89
CA ALA A 215 2.29 -3.07 -12.46
C ALA A 215 0.76 -2.99 -12.32
N TYR A 216 0.24 -2.59 -11.16
CA TYR A 216 -1.19 -2.37 -11.01
C TYR A 216 -1.72 -1.29 -11.96
N SER A 217 -0.93 -0.26 -12.26
CA SER A 217 -1.30 0.72 -13.28
C SER A 217 -1.40 0.12 -14.69
N ASP A 218 -0.56 -0.86 -15.05
CA ASP A 218 -0.73 -1.59 -16.32
C ASP A 218 -2.03 -2.42 -16.32
N TYR A 219 -2.31 -3.11 -15.21
CA TYR A 219 -3.54 -3.88 -15.04
C TYR A 219 -4.79 -3.01 -15.18
N VAL A 220 -4.84 -1.85 -14.53
CA VAL A 220 -5.98 -0.93 -14.67
C VAL A 220 -6.13 -0.48 -16.11
N ARG A 221 -5.04 -0.13 -16.79
CA ARG A 221 -5.05 0.28 -18.20
C ARG A 221 -5.56 -0.84 -19.12
N SER A 222 -5.14 -2.09 -18.91
CA SER A 222 -5.56 -3.22 -19.74
C SER A 222 -7.05 -3.54 -19.57
N ILE A 223 -7.57 -3.49 -18.35
CA ILE A 223 -9.00 -3.70 -18.06
C ILE A 223 -9.86 -2.54 -18.62
N SER A 224 -9.44 -1.29 -18.43
CA SER A 224 -10.17 -0.14 -18.96
C SER A 224 -10.18 -0.10 -20.49
N GLY A 225 -9.08 -0.49 -21.14
CA GLY A 225 -9.00 -0.62 -22.60
C GLY A 225 -9.85 -1.76 -23.16
N GLY A 226 -9.94 -2.89 -22.45
CA GLY A 226 -10.71 -4.07 -22.87
C GLY A 226 -12.23 -3.92 -22.74
N LEU A 227 -12.72 -3.07 -21.83
CA LEU A 227 -14.16 -2.83 -21.63
C LEU A 227 -14.75 -1.77 -22.57
N GLY A 228 -13.96 -1.16 -23.46
CA GLY A 228 -14.42 -0.09 -24.35
C GLY A 228 -14.90 1.17 -23.60
N ILE A 229 -14.65 1.27 -22.29
CA ILE A 229 -14.99 2.42 -21.45
C ILE A 229 -13.92 3.48 -21.67
N LEU A 230 -13.96 4.09 -22.85
CA LEU A 230 -13.35 5.39 -23.07
C LEU A 230 -14.33 6.45 -22.58
N GLN A 231 -13.81 7.39 -21.79
CA GLN A 231 -14.39 8.70 -21.47
C GLN A 231 -15.51 8.69 -20.42
N GLY A 232 -15.15 9.01 -19.18
CA GLY A 232 -16.11 9.47 -18.18
C GLY A 232 -15.42 9.96 -16.92
N GLU A 233 -14.61 9.10 -16.29
CA GLU A 233 -13.97 9.41 -15.01
C GLU A 233 -12.43 9.42 -15.05
N PHE A 234 -11.81 8.97 -16.14
CA PHE A 234 -10.36 8.73 -16.25
C PHE A 234 -9.84 9.05 -17.68
N GLY A 235 -9.88 10.33 -18.07
CA GLY A 235 -9.63 10.84 -19.43
C GLY A 235 -8.44 10.25 -20.22
N ALA A 236 -8.53 10.39 -21.54
CA ALA A 236 -7.56 9.92 -22.53
C ALA A 236 -6.10 10.23 -22.16
N LYS A 237 -5.20 9.23 -22.34
CA LYS A 237 -3.78 9.23 -21.98
C LYS A 237 -3.52 9.47 -20.48
N GLN A 238 -3.94 8.52 -19.64
CA GLN A 238 -3.46 8.50 -18.26
C GLN A 238 -2.00 8.07 -18.22
N ASP A 239 -1.16 9.03 -17.86
CA ASP A 239 0.18 8.82 -17.39
C ASP A 239 0.18 7.79 -16.22
N PRO A 240 0.82 6.62 -16.40
CA PRO A 240 0.85 5.57 -15.38
C PRO A 240 1.39 6.05 -14.04
N MET A 241 2.32 7.02 -14.05
CA MET A 241 2.94 7.52 -12.84
C MET A 241 2.00 8.34 -11.97
N GLU A 242 0.94 8.94 -12.54
CA GLU A 242 -0.09 9.59 -11.72
C GLU A 242 -0.79 8.58 -10.81
N LEU A 243 -1.12 7.40 -11.33
CA LEU A 243 -1.78 6.36 -10.55
C LEU A 243 -0.82 5.79 -9.51
N VAL A 244 0.45 5.58 -9.86
CA VAL A 244 1.50 5.16 -8.91
C VAL A 244 1.58 6.11 -7.71
N VAL A 245 1.71 7.42 -7.98
CA VAL A 245 1.79 8.46 -6.93
C VAL A 245 0.53 8.48 -6.08
N LYS A 246 -0.65 8.34 -6.69
CA LYS A 246 -1.95 8.29 -5.98
C LYS A 246 -2.03 7.06 -5.09
N LEU A 247 -1.76 5.86 -5.60
CA LEU A 247 -1.84 4.60 -4.84
C LEU A 247 -0.94 4.62 -3.62
N LEU A 248 0.28 5.13 -3.77
CA LEU A 248 1.26 5.19 -2.68
C LEU A 248 1.08 6.43 -1.80
N GLY A 249 0.17 7.35 -2.13
CA GLY A 249 -0.13 8.53 -1.32
C GLY A 249 1.02 9.54 -1.24
N ILE A 250 1.89 9.60 -2.26
CA ILE A 250 3.13 10.40 -2.28
C ILE A 250 3.05 11.64 -3.19
N ASP A 251 1.87 12.21 -3.40
CA ASP A 251 1.70 13.44 -4.19
C ASP A 251 2.47 14.61 -3.55
N ALA A 252 3.31 15.30 -4.33
CA ALA A 252 4.18 16.38 -3.87
C ALA A 252 3.43 17.49 -3.08
N ARG A 253 2.22 17.85 -3.52
CA ARG A 253 1.37 18.87 -2.83
C ARG A 253 0.89 18.42 -1.46
N ARG A 254 1.08 17.14 -1.11
CA ARG A 254 0.74 16.55 0.17
C ARG A 254 1.98 16.21 0.98
N GLY A 255 3.08 15.82 0.32
CA GLY A 255 4.40 15.66 0.96
C GLY A 255 4.80 16.89 1.77
N GLU A 256 4.66 18.10 1.21
CA GLU A 256 4.96 19.36 1.92
C GLU A 256 4.09 19.57 3.17
N ARG A 257 2.78 19.27 3.07
CA ARG A 257 1.84 19.40 4.20
C ARG A 257 2.14 18.38 5.31
N HIS A 258 2.52 17.16 4.94
CA HIS A 258 2.82 16.11 5.91
C HIS A 258 4.21 16.32 6.55
N ALA A 259 5.20 16.81 5.81
CA ALA A 259 6.52 17.15 6.33
C ALA A 259 6.47 18.33 7.32
N ALA A 260 5.63 19.34 7.05
CA ALA A 260 5.36 20.41 8.00
C ALA A 260 4.70 19.87 9.29
N ALA A 261 3.77 18.91 9.15
CA ALA A 261 3.13 18.29 10.30
C ALA A 261 4.14 17.50 11.15
N SER A 262 5.01 16.68 10.54
CA SER A 262 6.00 15.89 11.30
C SER A 262 7.02 16.75 12.05
N GLN A 263 7.45 17.90 11.50
CA GLN A 263 8.35 18.84 12.18
C GLN A 263 7.72 19.47 13.44
N THR A 264 6.40 19.61 13.48
CA THR A 264 5.67 20.12 14.67
C THR A 264 5.41 19.07 15.75
N TRP A 265 5.89 17.84 15.55
CA TRP A 265 5.68 16.71 16.48
C TRP A 265 6.92 16.37 17.33
N HIS A 266 8.05 17.00 17.05
CA HIS A 266 9.27 16.99 17.88
C HIS A 266 9.26 18.15 18.89
#